data_AF-A0A662MGV3-F1
#
_entry.id   AF-A0A662MGV3-F1
#
_cell.length_a   1.000
_cell.length_b   1.000
_cell.length_c   1.000
_cell.angle_alpha   90.00
_cell.angle_beta   90.00
_cell.angle_gamma   90.00
#
_symmetry.space_group_name_H-M   'P 1'
#
loop_
_entity.id
_entity.type
_entity.pdbx_description
1 polymer ?
#
loop_
_entity_poly.entity_id
_entity_poly.type
_entity_poly.pdbx_seq_one_letter_code
_entity_poly.pdbx_strand_id
1 'polypeptide(L)'
;MNRTSLLVVGTVLLTLIAVVVASQFAVGDRIAAKDLDFDGMDDDWEGANGLDNTTNDASGDADGDGMSNVEEFLAYTDPGNADDSKVVKDNRMLVFIGVGLAMGVAAITSSIGIGIAGSGAAGVTAERPDKFGRLIVYQALPMTQGIYGLLISILVLNFTGLTGGPEIAILKQPFVGWGALAIGIVIAFSSVSAIPQGMTASAAAAAFGRNSKVFAKGVIFAVMSETMAIFGFLVAIFLLIASGML
;
A
#
# COMPACT_ATOMS: atom_id res chain seq x y z
N MET A 1 12.10 -28.25 31.62
CA MET A 1 11.59 -27.53 30.43
C MET A 1 10.10 -27.30 30.65
N ASN A 2 9.66 -26.04 30.81
CA ASN A 2 8.28 -25.74 31.22
C ASN A 2 7.28 -25.95 30.07
N ARG A 3 6.07 -26.43 30.38
CA ARG A 3 5.03 -26.80 29.40
C ARG A 3 4.66 -25.67 28.42
N THR A 4 4.84 -24.42 28.84
CA THR A 4 4.65 -23.21 28.01
C THR A 4 5.70 -23.07 26.91
N SER A 5 6.95 -23.45 27.15
CA SER A 5 8.01 -23.42 26.14
C SER A 5 7.81 -24.48 25.06
N LEU A 6 7.21 -25.62 25.42
CA LEU A 6 6.90 -26.70 24.47
C LEU A 6 5.74 -26.32 23.52
N LEU A 7 4.75 -25.59 24.03
CA LEU A 7 3.62 -25.10 23.22
C LEU A 7 4.06 -24.05 22.20
N VAL A 8 4.91 -23.10 22.59
CA VAL A 8 5.40 -22.06 21.66
C VAL A 8 6.24 -22.69 20.54
N VAL A 9 7.14 -23.63 20.88
CA VAL A 9 7.96 -24.33 19.88
C VAL A 9 7.09 -25.20 18.97
N GLY A 10 6.06 -25.86 19.52
CA GLY A 10 5.11 -26.66 18.74
C GLY A 10 4.30 -25.83 17.74
N THR A 11 3.77 -24.67 18.16
CA THR A 11 2.99 -23.79 17.27
C THR A 11 3.85 -23.18 16.18
N VAL A 12 5.09 -22.77 16.50
CA VAL A 12 6.05 -22.22 15.52
C VAL A 12 6.49 -23.27 14.51
N LEU A 13 6.69 -24.52 14.93
CA LEU A 13 7.04 -25.61 14.03
C LEU A 13 5.86 -25.98 13.10
N LEU A 14 4.62 -25.95 13.62
CA LEU A 14 3.43 -26.22 12.84
C LEU A 14 3.18 -25.15 11.77
N THR A 15 3.39 -23.87 12.11
CA THR A 15 3.26 -22.77 11.13
C THR A 15 4.38 -22.80 10.08
N LEU A 16 5.61 -23.13 10.45
CA LEU A 16 6.72 -23.32 9.50
C LEU A 16 6.44 -24.46 8.52
N ILE A 17 5.93 -25.60 9.00
CA ILE A 17 5.56 -26.72 8.13
C ILE A 17 4.39 -26.33 7.23
N ALA A 18 3.38 -25.63 7.73
CA ALA A 18 2.27 -25.15 6.91
C ALA A 18 2.72 -24.20 5.79
N VAL A 19 3.66 -23.28 6.09
CA VAL A 19 4.23 -22.36 5.09
C VAL A 19 5.06 -23.11 4.04
N VAL A 20 5.88 -24.08 4.46
CA VAL A 20 6.68 -24.90 3.54
C VAL A 20 5.80 -25.80 2.69
N VAL A 21 4.73 -26.37 3.25
CA VAL A 21 3.79 -27.19 2.46
C VAL A 21 2.98 -26.32 1.51
N ALA A 22 2.53 -25.14 1.93
CA ALA A 22 1.83 -24.19 1.05
C ALA A 22 2.71 -23.72 -0.13
N SER A 23 4.03 -23.58 0.07
CA SER A 23 4.94 -23.21 -1.03
C SER A 23 5.19 -24.36 -2.02
N GLN A 24 4.93 -25.61 -1.66
CA GLN A 24 5.03 -26.78 -2.56
C GLN A 24 3.75 -26.97 -3.41
N PHE A 25 2.62 -26.40 -3.01
CA PHE A 25 1.35 -26.45 -3.77
C PHE A 25 1.10 -25.21 -4.63
N ALA A 26 1.89 -24.15 -4.47
CA ALA A 26 1.76 -22.90 -5.24
C ALA A 26 2.51 -22.92 -6.59
N VAL A 27 3.31 -23.96 -6.85
CA VAL A 27 3.87 -24.19 -8.20
C VAL A 27 2.92 -25.14 -8.92
N GLY A 28 1.77 -24.60 -9.30
CA GLY A 28 1.01 -25.17 -10.40
C GLY A 28 1.96 -25.31 -11.59
N ASP A 29 1.88 -26.46 -12.26
CA ASP A 29 2.67 -26.84 -13.42
C ASP A 29 2.78 -25.66 -14.40
N ARG A 30 3.89 -24.91 -14.32
CA ARG A 30 4.25 -23.94 -15.35
C ARG A 30 4.77 -24.77 -16.51
N ILE A 31 3.85 -25.36 -17.28
CA ILE A 31 4.10 -25.54 -18.70
C ILE A 31 4.65 -24.19 -19.17
N ALA A 32 5.93 -24.16 -19.54
CA ALA A 32 6.48 -22.98 -20.17
C ALA A 32 5.57 -22.71 -21.36
N ALA A 33 4.89 -21.56 -21.32
CA ALA A 33 4.28 -20.93 -22.47
C ALA A 33 5.16 -21.22 -23.70
N LYS A 34 4.54 -21.75 -24.75
CA LYS A 34 5.31 -22.17 -25.92
C LYS A 34 5.72 -20.88 -26.61
N ASP A 35 7.00 -20.64 -26.73
CA ASP A 35 7.57 -19.45 -27.36
C ASP A 35 8.47 -19.96 -28.49
N LEU A 36 7.95 -19.95 -29.71
CA LEU A 36 8.55 -20.62 -30.87
C LEU A 36 9.70 -19.80 -31.49
N ASP A 37 9.67 -18.48 -31.38
CA ASP A 37 10.67 -17.57 -31.93
C ASP A 37 11.61 -16.95 -30.88
N PHE A 38 11.39 -17.27 -29.60
CA PHE A 38 12.17 -16.88 -28.43
C PHE A 38 12.21 -15.37 -28.18
N ASP A 39 11.13 -14.67 -28.53
CA ASP A 39 11.04 -13.24 -28.33
C ASP A 39 10.45 -12.83 -26.98
N GLY A 40 9.99 -13.81 -26.20
CA GLY A 40 9.48 -13.63 -24.84
C GLY A 40 7.96 -13.45 -24.76
N MET A 41 7.23 -13.64 -25.87
CA MET A 41 5.78 -13.76 -25.92
C MET A 41 5.34 -15.24 -26.02
N ASP A 42 4.10 -15.55 -25.64
CA ASP A 42 3.55 -16.92 -25.73
C ASP A 42 2.82 -17.09 -27.07
N ASP A 43 3.12 -18.16 -27.81
CA ASP A 43 2.53 -18.53 -29.10
C ASP A 43 0.98 -18.49 -29.05
N ASP A 44 0.40 -18.93 -27.93
CA ASP A 44 -1.05 -18.95 -27.70
C ASP A 44 -1.63 -17.54 -27.62
N TRP A 45 -0.88 -16.59 -27.04
CA TRP A 45 -1.27 -15.18 -26.97
C TRP A 45 -1.04 -14.48 -28.31
N GLU A 46 0.08 -14.71 -28.97
CA GLU A 46 0.39 -14.14 -30.28
C GLU A 46 -0.65 -14.54 -31.32
N GLY A 47 -1.00 -15.83 -31.37
CA GLY A 47 -2.04 -16.35 -32.25
C GLY A 47 -3.43 -15.81 -31.94
N ALA A 48 -3.74 -15.51 -30.67
CA ALA A 48 -5.00 -14.91 -30.27
C ALA A 48 -5.11 -13.42 -30.65
N ASN A 49 -3.98 -12.71 -30.72
CA ASN A 49 -3.91 -11.27 -31.04
C ASN A 49 -3.46 -10.99 -32.49
N GLY A 50 -3.25 -12.03 -33.30
CA GLY A 50 -2.95 -11.89 -34.73
C GLY A 50 -1.50 -11.55 -35.05
N LEU A 51 -0.57 -11.81 -34.13
CA LEU A 51 0.88 -11.69 -34.33
C LEU A 51 1.48 -12.98 -34.95
N ASP A 52 2.70 -12.89 -35.46
CA ASP A 52 3.40 -14.01 -36.10
C ASP A 52 4.35 -14.71 -35.13
N ASN A 53 3.89 -15.79 -34.50
CA ASN A 53 4.69 -16.61 -33.58
C ASN A 53 5.91 -17.33 -34.19
N THR A 54 6.18 -17.14 -35.49
CA THR A 54 7.38 -17.69 -36.14
C THR A 54 8.48 -16.67 -36.36
N THR A 55 8.20 -15.39 -36.10
CA THR A 55 9.09 -14.28 -36.39
C THR A 55 9.11 -13.31 -35.22
N ASN A 56 10.29 -13.12 -34.62
CA ASN A 56 10.48 -12.18 -33.50
C ASN A 56 9.98 -10.78 -33.88
N ASP A 57 8.77 -10.47 -33.42
CA ASP A 57 8.05 -9.23 -33.66
C ASP A 57 7.76 -8.49 -32.34
N ALA A 58 8.24 -9.00 -31.20
CA ALA A 58 8.19 -8.39 -29.88
C ALA A 58 8.51 -6.88 -29.84
N SER A 59 9.46 -6.42 -30.67
CA SER A 59 9.86 -5.00 -30.76
C SER A 59 9.07 -4.17 -31.77
N GLY A 60 8.18 -4.82 -32.53
CA GLY A 60 7.22 -4.19 -33.43
C GLY A 60 6.10 -3.49 -32.66
N ASP A 61 5.40 -2.62 -33.37
CA ASP A 61 4.29 -1.79 -32.90
C ASP A 61 3.16 -1.99 -33.91
N ALA A 62 2.30 -2.98 -33.65
CA ALA A 62 1.35 -3.50 -34.63
C ALA A 62 0.20 -2.52 -34.94
N ASP A 63 -0.17 -1.65 -34.01
CA ASP A 63 -1.22 -0.65 -34.18
C ASP A 63 -0.71 0.81 -34.29
N GLY A 64 0.58 1.04 -34.08
CA GLY A 64 1.26 2.32 -34.29
C GLY A 64 1.10 3.32 -33.13
N ASP A 65 0.80 2.84 -31.92
CA ASP A 65 0.54 3.67 -30.75
C ASP A 65 1.81 3.99 -29.91
N GLY A 66 2.93 3.34 -30.24
CA GLY A 66 4.20 3.48 -29.55
C GLY A 66 4.38 2.59 -28.31
N MET A 67 3.54 1.59 -28.09
CA MET A 67 3.86 0.36 -27.35
C MET A 67 4.45 -0.67 -28.29
N SER A 68 5.37 -1.49 -27.79
CA SER A 68 5.78 -2.67 -28.55
C SER A 68 4.93 -3.88 -28.19
N ASN A 69 4.82 -4.85 -29.09
CA ASN A 69 4.02 -6.07 -28.90
C ASN A 69 4.34 -6.76 -27.55
N VAL A 70 5.61 -6.81 -27.14
CA VAL A 70 6.00 -7.41 -25.84
C VAL A 70 5.57 -6.57 -24.63
N GLU A 71 5.52 -5.24 -24.75
CA GLU A 71 5.02 -4.39 -23.67
C GLU A 71 3.52 -4.60 -23.46
N GLU A 72 2.80 -4.85 -24.55
CA GLU A 72 1.38 -5.16 -24.55
C GLU A 72 1.09 -6.58 -24.05
N PHE A 73 1.93 -7.55 -24.42
CA PHE A 73 1.92 -8.88 -23.84
C PHE A 73 2.05 -8.84 -22.31
N LEU A 74 3.03 -8.08 -21.80
CA LEU A 74 3.23 -7.90 -20.37
C LEU A 74 2.08 -7.12 -19.70
N ALA A 75 1.39 -6.25 -20.44
CA ALA A 75 0.24 -5.50 -19.98
C ALA A 75 -1.11 -6.23 -20.18
N TYR A 76 -1.11 -7.41 -20.82
CA TYR A 76 -2.31 -8.12 -21.27
C TYR A 76 -3.26 -7.22 -22.10
N THR A 77 -2.72 -6.33 -22.93
CA THR A 77 -3.46 -5.50 -23.89
C THR A 77 -3.50 -6.14 -25.28
N ASP A 78 -4.34 -5.62 -26.16
CA ASP A 78 -4.48 -6.11 -27.54
C ASP A 78 -3.56 -5.30 -28.46
N PRO A 79 -2.51 -5.89 -29.06
CA PRO A 79 -1.55 -5.21 -29.94
C PRO A 79 -2.14 -4.70 -31.26
N GLY A 80 -3.39 -5.06 -31.57
CA GLY A 80 -4.14 -4.48 -32.68
C GLY A 80 -4.97 -3.26 -32.30
N ASN A 81 -4.93 -2.77 -31.05
CA ASN A 81 -5.86 -1.77 -30.53
C ASN A 81 -5.20 -0.64 -29.71
N ALA A 82 -4.86 0.44 -30.43
CA ALA A 82 -4.16 1.61 -29.92
C ALA A 82 -4.88 2.37 -28.78
N ASP A 83 -6.18 2.11 -28.56
CA ASP A 83 -6.94 2.76 -27.50
C ASP A 83 -6.77 2.07 -26.13
N ASP A 84 -6.47 0.77 -26.08
CA ASP A 84 -6.38 -0.02 -24.83
C ASP A 84 -5.05 0.22 -24.09
N SER A 85 -3.96 0.09 -24.85
CA SER A 85 -2.57 0.38 -24.47
C SER A 85 -2.39 1.75 -23.82
N LYS A 86 -2.93 2.80 -24.44
CA LYS A 86 -2.86 4.19 -23.95
C LYS A 86 -3.61 4.37 -22.64
N VAL A 87 -4.82 3.81 -22.52
CA VAL A 87 -5.63 3.89 -21.29
C VAL A 87 -4.91 3.19 -20.13
N VAL A 88 -4.31 2.02 -20.37
CA VAL A 88 -3.52 1.30 -19.37
C VAL A 88 -2.30 2.11 -18.94
N LYS A 89 -1.52 2.68 -19.87
CA LYS A 89 -0.37 3.55 -19.56
C LYS A 89 -0.77 4.75 -18.70
N ASP A 90 -1.82 5.48 -19.10
CA ASP A 90 -2.33 6.64 -18.39
C ASP A 90 -2.80 6.27 -16.98
N ASN A 91 -3.57 5.18 -16.85
CA ASN A 91 -4.06 4.69 -15.57
C ASN A 91 -2.92 4.24 -14.64
N ARG A 92 -1.91 3.52 -15.15
CA ARG A 92 -0.74 3.11 -14.36
C ARG A 92 0.01 4.31 -13.79
N MET A 93 0.23 5.34 -14.60
CA MET A 93 0.90 6.54 -14.14
C MET A 93 0.10 7.25 -13.05
N LEU A 94 -1.21 7.39 -13.23
CA LEU A 94 -2.10 7.99 -12.22
C LEU A 94 -2.14 7.17 -10.92
N VAL A 95 -2.14 5.84 -11.01
CA VAL A 95 -2.04 4.94 -9.85
C VAL A 95 -0.76 5.19 -9.08
N PHE A 96 0.39 5.26 -9.75
CA PHE A 96 1.66 5.53 -9.08
C PHE A 96 1.70 6.90 -8.40
N ILE A 97 1.14 7.92 -9.05
CA ILE A 97 1.02 9.26 -8.45
C ILE A 97 0.10 9.21 -7.21
N GLY A 98 -1.06 8.56 -7.30
CA GLY A 98 -1.99 8.41 -6.18
C GLY A 98 -1.37 7.67 -4.99
N VAL A 99 -0.73 6.53 -5.25
CA VAL A 99 -0.02 5.71 -4.24
C VAL A 99 1.13 6.48 -3.62
N GLY A 100 1.94 7.17 -4.43
CA GLY A 100 3.07 7.96 -3.97
C GLY A 100 2.64 9.15 -3.12
N LEU A 101 1.54 9.80 -3.48
CA LEU A 101 0.98 10.92 -2.74
C LEU A 101 0.36 10.47 -1.41
N ALA A 102 -0.36 9.34 -1.40
CA ALA A 102 -0.92 8.74 -0.19
C ALA A 102 0.17 8.44 0.85
N MET A 103 1.16 7.61 0.47
CA MET A 103 2.22 7.20 1.39
C MET A 103 3.18 8.34 1.69
N GLY A 104 3.58 9.12 0.68
CA GLY A 104 4.56 10.20 0.84
C GLY A 104 4.10 11.27 1.82
N VAL A 105 2.88 11.79 1.65
CA VAL A 105 2.36 12.83 2.55
C VAL A 105 2.03 12.25 3.93
N ALA A 106 1.47 11.04 3.99
CA ALA A 106 1.21 10.36 5.27
C ALA A 106 2.48 10.12 6.09
N ALA A 107 3.58 9.71 5.45
CA ALA A 107 4.87 9.52 6.10
C ALA A 107 5.44 10.83 6.65
N ILE A 108 5.40 11.91 5.85
CA ILE A 108 5.92 13.22 6.25
C ILE A 108 5.11 13.77 7.45
N THR A 109 3.78 13.77 7.32
CA THR A 109 2.88 14.30 8.35
C THR A 109 2.97 13.50 9.66
N SER A 110 3.03 12.17 9.57
CA SER A 110 3.24 11.29 10.74
C SER A 110 4.60 11.55 11.39
N SER A 111 5.67 11.69 10.60
CA SER A 111 7.01 11.97 11.12
C SER A 111 7.07 13.30 11.88
N ILE A 112 6.39 14.33 11.38
CA ILE A 112 6.26 15.61 12.08
C ILE A 112 5.51 15.43 13.40
N GLY A 113 4.36 14.74 13.39
CA GLY A 113 3.58 14.46 14.60
C GLY A 113 4.37 13.69 15.67
N ILE A 114 5.05 12.61 15.25
CA ILE A 114 5.92 11.78 16.10
C ILE A 114 7.08 12.63 16.66
N GLY A 115 7.69 13.49 15.84
CA GLY A 115 8.76 14.39 16.27
C GLY A 115 8.30 15.39 17.33
N ILE A 116 7.13 16.01 17.15
CA ILE A 116 6.54 16.93 18.12
C ILE A 116 6.23 16.21 19.43
N ALA A 117 5.55 15.07 19.38
CA ALA A 117 5.24 14.27 20.57
C ALA A 117 6.51 13.77 21.28
N GLY A 118 7.49 13.31 20.50
CA GLY A 118 8.79 12.84 20.98
C GLY A 118 9.59 13.94 21.70
N SER A 119 9.54 15.18 21.22
CA SER A 119 10.20 16.31 21.87
C SER A 119 9.66 16.58 23.28
N GLY A 120 8.33 16.55 23.46
CA GLY A 120 7.69 16.69 24.77
C GLY A 120 7.98 15.49 25.68
N ALA A 121 7.95 14.28 25.12
CA ALA A 121 8.28 13.06 25.84
C ALA A 121 9.74 13.02 26.32
N ALA A 122 10.70 13.45 25.49
CA ALA A 122 12.11 13.51 25.82
C ALA A 122 12.37 14.49 26.97
N GLY A 123 11.75 15.67 26.94
CA GLY A 123 11.86 16.65 28.04
C GLY A 123 11.42 16.09 29.38
N VAL A 124 10.28 15.38 29.41
CA VAL A 124 9.80 14.73 30.65
C VAL A 124 10.69 13.56 31.05
N THR A 125 11.21 12.79 30.10
CA THR A 125 12.06 11.62 30.37
C THR A 125 13.38 12.05 31.03
N ALA A 126 13.94 13.20 30.65
CA ALA A 126 15.17 13.72 31.24
C ALA A 126 15.03 14.01 32.75
N GLU A 127 13.84 14.45 33.20
CA GLU A 127 13.55 14.69 34.60
C GLU A 127 13.00 13.45 35.32
N ARG A 128 12.26 12.60 34.60
CA ARG A 128 11.46 11.48 35.12
C ARG A 128 11.66 10.21 34.29
N PRO A 129 12.82 9.54 34.40
CA PRO A 129 13.11 8.32 33.61
C PRO A 129 12.16 7.16 33.95
N ASP A 130 11.57 7.16 35.15
CA ASP A 130 10.56 6.20 35.60
C ASP A 130 9.29 6.19 34.71
N LYS A 131 9.05 7.27 33.97
CA LYS A 131 7.84 7.47 33.15
C LYS A 131 8.01 7.09 31.69
N PHE A 132 9.22 6.76 31.25
CA PHE A 132 9.58 6.52 29.85
C PHE A 132 8.61 5.59 29.12
N GLY A 133 8.29 4.43 29.70
CA GLY A 133 7.44 3.44 29.05
C GLY A 133 6.04 3.95 28.70
N ARG A 134 5.47 4.86 29.50
CA ARG A 134 4.17 5.49 29.20
C ARG A 134 4.31 6.69 28.26
N LEU A 135 5.46 7.37 28.28
CA LEU A 135 5.72 8.49 27.38
C LEU A 135 5.86 8.04 25.92
N ILE A 136 6.38 6.83 25.66
CA ILE A 136 6.40 6.24 24.32
C ILE A 136 5.00 6.13 23.73
N VAL A 137 3.97 5.90 24.55
CA VAL A 137 2.59 5.82 24.06
C VAL A 137 2.17 7.13 23.41
N TYR A 138 2.47 8.28 24.02
CA TYR A 138 2.17 9.58 23.43
C TYR A 138 2.91 9.81 22.12
N GLN A 139 4.17 9.38 22.03
CA GLN A 139 4.97 9.49 20.81
C GLN A 139 4.45 8.58 19.68
N ALA A 140 3.87 7.44 20.02
CA ALA A 140 3.35 6.49 19.05
C ALA A 140 1.96 6.85 18.51
N LEU A 141 1.20 7.75 19.17
CA LEU A 141 -0.15 8.11 18.72
C LEU A 141 -0.20 8.65 17.27
N PRO A 142 0.69 9.58 16.84
CA PRO A 142 0.65 10.14 15.49
C PRO A 142 1.20 9.22 14.39
N MET A 143 1.30 7.90 14.65
CA MET A 143 1.81 6.91 13.70
C MET A 143 0.70 6.33 12.79
N THR A 144 -0.55 6.39 13.23
CA THR A 144 -1.71 5.76 12.58
C THR A 144 -1.93 6.26 11.16
N GLN A 145 -1.72 7.55 10.91
CA GLN A 145 -1.85 8.16 9.58
C GLN A 145 -0.88 7.53 8.57
N GLY A 146 0.34 7.23 8.99
CA GLY A 146 1.32 6.52 8.18
C GLY A 146 0.89 5.10 7.85
N ILE A 147 0.22 4.42 8.79
CA ILE A 147 -0.34 3.07 8.57
C ILE A 147 -1.50 3.12 7.57
N TYR A 148 -2.39 4.12 7.66
CA TYR A 148 -3.46 4.29 6.68
C TYR A 148 -2.94 4.58 5.28
N GLY A 149 -1.92 5.44 5.17
CA GLY A 149 -1.22 5.70 3.91
C GLY A 149 -0.65 4.42 3.30
N LEU A 150 0.10 3.65 4.09
CA LEU A 150 0.68 2.39 3.64
C LEU A 150 -0.39 1.37 3.22
N LEU A 151 -1.43 1.20 4.03
CA LEU A 151 -2.49 0.24 3.77
C LEU A 151 -3.21 0.55 2.46
N ILE A 152 -3.63 1.81 2.25
CA ILE A 152 -4.31 2.21 1.01
C ILE A 152 -3.39 2.05 -0.20
N SER A 153 -2.11 2.43 -0.08
CA SER A 153 -1.12 2.23 -1.14
C SER A 153 -1.01 0.75 -1.54
N ILE A 154 -0.97 -0.17 -0.57
CA ILE A 154 -0.92 -1.61 -0.83
C ILE A 154 -2.24 -2.09 -1.48
N LEU A 155 -3.39 -1.65 -0.98
CA LEU A 155 -4.69 -2.07 -1.53
C LEU A 155 -4.83 -1.61 -2.98
N VAL A 156 -4.55 -0.35 -3.29
CA VAL A 156 -4.60 0.17 -4.67
C VAL A 156 -3.67 -0.63 -5.59
N LEU A 157 -2.44 -0.90 -5.17
CA LEU A 157 -1.47 -1.68 -5.97
C LEU A 157 -1.86 -3.16 -6.15
N ASN A 158 -2.54 -3.75 -5.17
CA ASN A 158 -2.96 -5.13 -5.25
C ASN A 158 -4.19 -5.30 -6.15
N PHE A 159 -5.18 -4.43 -5.98
CA PHE A 159 -6.41 -4.47 -6.77
C PHE A 159 -6.25 -3.99 -8.22
N THR A 160 -5.20 -3.24 -8.53
CA THR A 160 -4.85 -2.88 -9.92
C THR A 160 -3.99 -3.94 -10.63
N GLY A 161 -3.68 -5.06 -9.97
CA GLY A 161 -2.84 -6.12 -10.55
C GLY A 161 -1.34 -5.83 -10.59
N LEU A 162 -0.91 -4.59 -10.28
CA LEU A 162 0.48 -4.13 -10.42
C LEU A 162 1.50 -4.82 -9.51
N THR A 163 1.04 -5.53 -8.47
CA THR A 163 1.89 -6.30 -7.53
C THR A 163 1.66 -7.81 -7.63
N GLY A 164 1.12 -8.29 -8.76
CA GLY A 164 0.75 -9.69 -8.94
C GLY A 164 -0.65 -10.01 -8.39
N GLY A 165 -1.54 -9.02 -8.43
CA GLY A 165 -2.97 -9.21 -8.13
C GLY A 165 -3.70 -9.97 -9.24
N PRO A 166 -4.95 -10.37 -9.00
CA PRO A 166 -5.67 -11.30 -9.86
C PRO A 166 -6.09 -10.74 -11.24
N GLU A 167 -6.19 -9.41 -11.41
CA GLU A 167 -6.72 -8.81 -12.65
C GLU A 167 -5.96 -7.55 -13.08
N ILE A 168 -5.11 -7.65 -14.12
CA ILE A 168 -4.54 -6.47 -14.82
C ILE A 168 -5.60 -5.79 -15.70
N ALA A 169 -6.66 -6.52 -16.08
CA ALA A 169 -7.77 -6.03 -16.90
C ALA A 169 -8.51 -4.82 -16.31
N ILE A 170 -8.45 -4.61 -14.99
CA ILE A 170 -9.00 -3.41 -14.33
C ILE A 170 -8.35 -2.13 -14.85
N LEU A 171 -7.06 -2.15 -15.22
CA LEU A 171 -6.38 -0.98 -15.75
C LEU A 171 -6.90 -0.53 -17.12
N LYS A 172 -7.67 -1.35 -17.83
CA LYS A 172 -8.35 -0.98 -19.09
C LYS A 172 -9.54 -0.05 -18.85
N GLN A 173 -10.05 0.03 -17.62
CA GLN A 173 -11.19 0.87 -17.28
C GLN A 173 -10.77 2.34 -17.12
N PRO A 174 -11.38 3.30 -17.84
CA PRO A 174 -10.91 4.70 -17.89
C PRO A 174 -11.01 5.45 -16.55
N PHE A 175 -11.77 4.95 -15.58
CA PHE A 175 -11.98 5.61 -14.29
C PHE A 175 -11.00 5.18 -13.20
N VAL A 176 -10.23 4.11 -13.41
CA VAL A 176 -9.39 3.52 -12.35
C VAL A 176 -8.21 4.43 -11.98
N GLY A 177 -7.50 4.98 -12.96
CA GLY A 177 -6.38 5.89 -12.70
C GLY A 177 -6.80 7.14 -11.94
N TRP A 178 -7.87 7.80 -12.40
CA TRP A 178 -8.45 8.96 -11.72
C TRP A 178 -8.96 8.63 -10.31
N GLY A 179 -9.55 7.44 -10.13
CA GLY A 179 -9.94 6.92 -8.83
C GLY A 179 -8.74 6.79 -7.88
N ALA A 180 -7.64 6.18 -8.34
CA ALA A 180 -6.42 6.02 -7.54
C ALA A 180 -5.80 7.36 -7.16
N LEU A 181 -5.77 8.32 -8.08
CA LEU A 181 -5.30 9.68 -7.79
C LEU A 181 -6.18 10.36 -6.73
N ALA A 182 -7.50 10.27 -6.86
CA ALA A 182 -8.45 10.84 -5.89
C ALA A 182 -8.29 10.20 -4.50
N ILE A 183 -8.14 8.87 -4.45
CA ILE A 183 -7.84 8.12 -3.22
C ILE A 183 -6.55 8.66 -2.57
N GLY A 184 -5.49 8.85 -3.36
CA GLY A 184 -4.23 9.40 -2.88
C GLY A 184 -4.39 10.77 -2.24
N ILE A 185 -5.09 11.66 -2.94
CA ILE A 185 -5.36 13.04 -2.47
C ILE A 185 -6.13 13.02 -1.13
N VAL A 186 -7.20 12.23 -1.02
CA VAL A 186 -7.99 12.14 0.21
C VAL A 186 -7.13 11.69 1.40
N ILE A 187 -6.27 10.69 1.20
CA ILE A 187 -5.37 10.20 2.25
C ILE A 187 -4.33 11.26 2.62
N ALA A 188 -3.70 11.91 1.64
CA ALA A 188 -2.71 12.93 1.90
C ALA A 188 -3.26 14.12 2.71
N PHE A 189 -4.46 14.60 2.39
CA PHE A 189 -5.06 15.71 3.13
C PHE A 189 -5.56 15.31 4.51
N SER A 190 -6.14 14.11 4.64
CA SER A 190 -6.61 13.62 5.95
C SER A 190 -5.46 13.26 6.90
N SER A 191 -4.29 12.86 6.38
CA SER A 191 -3.11 12.53 7.18
C SER A 191 -2.48 13.74 7.87
N VAL A 192 -2.76 14.98 7.42
CA VAL A 192 -2.30 16.22 8.05
C VAL A 192 -2.73 16.32 9.52
N SER A 193 -3.79 15.61 9.91
CA SER A 193 -4.24 15.45 11.30
C SER A 193 -3.19 14.88 12.26
N ALA A 194 -2.13 14.23 11.77
CA ALA A 194 -1.01 13.76 12.60
C ALA A 194 -0.27 14.91 13.31
N ILE A 195 -0.20 16.10 12.69
CA ILE A 195 0.49 17.27 13.26
C ILE A 195 -0.20 17.76 14.55
N PRO A 196 -1.51 18.08 14.55
CA PRO A 196 -2.21 18.45 15.78
C PRO A 196 -2.27 17.31 16.80
N GLN A 197 -2.31 16.05 16.39
CA GLN A 197 -2.18 14.91 17.31
C GLN A 197 -0.86 14.93 18.05
N GLY A 198 0.25 15.19 17.33
CA GLY A 198 1.58 15.35 17.91
C GLY A 198 1.67 16.51 18.90
N MET A 199 1.08 17.66 18.56
CA MET A 199 1.03 18.84 19.44
C MET A 199 0.27 18.54 20.74
N THR A 200 -0.92 17.95 20.64
CA THR A 200 -1.72 17.58 21.82
C THR A 200 -1.04 16.48 22.63
N ALA A 201 -0.41 15.49 21.99
CA ALA A 201 0.36 14.45 22.66
C ALA A 201 1.58 15.00 23.40
N SER A 202 2.28 15.99 22.83
CA SER A 202 3.40 16.67 23.49
C SER A 202 2.95 17.42 24.74
N ALA A 203 1.86 18.19 24.65
CA ALA A 203 1.27 18.86 25.81
C ALA A 203 0.78 17.87 26.88
N ALA A 204 0.16 16.76 26.46
CA ALA A 204 -0.29 15.70 27.35
C ALA A 204 0.88 14.97 28.04
N ALA A 205 1.99 14.77 27.33
CA ALA A 205 3.22 14.22 27.90
C ALA A 205 3.76 15.12 29.01
N ALA A 206 3.86 16.43 28.77
CA ALA A 206 4.28 17.42 29.77
C ALA A 206 3.37 17.43 31.01
N ALA A 207 2.04 17.38 30.80
CA ALA A 207 1.07 17.29 31.90
C ALA A 207 1.22 15.98 32.71
N PHE A 208 1.43 14.85 32.03
CA PHE A 208 1.68 13.55 32.65
C PHE A 208 2.99 13.53 33.45
N GLY A 209 4.02 14.25 32.99
CA GLY A 209 5.27 14.47 33.71
C GLY A 209 5.04 15.05 35.10
N ARG A 210 4.09 15.98 35.24
CA ARG A 210 3.71 16.61 36.52
C ARG A 210 2.72 15.77 37.33
N ASN A 211 1.72 15.18 36.68
CA ASN A 211 0.68 14.40 37.35
C ASN A 211 0.44 13.06 36.64
N SER A 212 0.95 11.98 37.22
CA SER A 212 0.82 10.65 36.61
C SER A 212 -0.62 10.16 36.46
N LYS A 213 -1.59 10.74 37.21
CA LYS A 213 -3.00 10.36 37.15
C LYS A 213 -3.72 10.87 35.90
N VAL A 214 -3.14 11.83 35.17
CA VAL A 214 -3.79 12.39 33.96
C VAL A 214 -3.42 11.66 32.67
N PHE A 215 -2.63 10.57 32.74
CA PHE A 215 -2.18 9.81 31.57
C PHE A 215 -3.31 9.46 30.59
N ALA A 216 -4.34 8.74 31.07
CA ALA A 216 -5.44 8.31 30.21
C ALA A 216 -6.21 9.49 29.60
N LYS A 217 -6.41 10.57 30.37
CA LYS A 217 -7.08 11.79 29.89
C LYS A 217 -6.27 12.47 28.78
N GLY A 218 -4.95 12.51 28.93
CA GLY A 218 -4.05 13.04 27.91
C GLY A 218 -4.12 12.24 26.61
N VAL A 219 -4.17 10.90 26.69
CA VAL A 219 -4.32 10.03 25.51
C VAL A 219 -5.65 10.32 24.80
N ILE A 220 -6.74 10.44 25.55
CA ILE A 220 -8.06 10.76 24.98
C ILE A 220 -8.02 12.08 24.20
N PHE A 221 -7.43 13.14 24.76
CA PHE A 221 -7.31 14.42 24.05
C PHE A 221 -6.53 14.30 22.74
N ALA A 222 -5.42 13.56 22.74
CA ALA A 222 -4.61 13.37 21.56
C ALA A 222 -5.35 12.56 20.48
N VAL A 223 -6.11 11.54 20.85
CA VAL A 223 -6.84 10.70 19.89
C VAL A 223 -8.04 11.40 19.26
N MET A 224 -8.54 12.52 19.81
CA MET A 224 -9.69 13.22 19.19
C MET A 224 -9.44 13.65 17.74
N SER A 225 -8.19 14.03 17.39
CA SER A 225 -7.82 14.40 16.03
C SER A 225 -7.71 13.21 15.07
N GLU A 226 -7.65 11.97 15.59
CA GLU A 226 -7.67 10.72 14.80
C GLU A 226 -8.94 10.60 13.97
N THR A 227 -10.06 11.11 14.48
CA THR A 227 -11.38 11.00 13.83
C THR A 227 -11.35 11.51 12.38
N MET A 228 -10.57 12.56 12.10
CA MET A 228 -10.44 13.11 10.75
C MET A 228 -9.66 12.18 9.81
N ALA A 229 -8.63 11.49 10.33
CA ALA A 229 -7.88 10.49 9.57
C ALA A 229 -8.75 9.28 9.22
N ILE A 230 -9.54 8.80 10.19
CA ILE A 230 -10.46 7.66 9.97
C ILE A 230 -11.54 8.01 8.93
N PHE A 231 -12.08 9.24 8.96
CA PHE A 231 -13.02 9.68 7.93
C PHE A 231 -12.39 9.72 6.54
N GLY A 232 -11.16 10.22 6.41
CA GLY A 232 -10.41 10.17 5.15
C GLY A 232 -10.15 8.75 4.68
N PHE A 233 -9.75 7.86 5.59
CA PHE A 233 -9.55 6.44 5.28
C PHE A 233 -10.85 5.76 4.81
N LEU A 234 -11.98 6.02 5.47
CA LEU A 234 -13.27 5.46 5.05
C LEU A 234 -13.68 5.95 3.66
N VAL A 235 -13.49 7.24 3.36
CA VAL A 235 -13.75 7.79 2.02
C VAL A 235 -12.84 7.14 0.98
N ALA A 236 -11.57 6.91 1.29
CA ALA A 236 -10.65 6.19 0.39
C ALA A 236 -11.13 4.76 0.09
N ILE A 237 -11.67 4.03 1.07
CA ILE A 237 -12.28 2.71 0.86
C ILE A 237 -13.52 2.80 -0.03
N PHE A 238 -14.39 3.80 0.16
CA PHE A 238 -15.54 3.98 -0.74
C PHE A 238 -15.13 4.36 -2.16
N LEU A 239 -14.07 5.13 -2.34
CA LEU A 239 -13.52 5.43 -3.66
C LEU A 239 -12.89 4.21 -4.34
N LEU A 240 -12.27 3.30 -3.57
CA LEU A 240 -11.79 2.01 -4.09
C LEU A 240 -12.95 1.19 -4.68
N ILE A 241 -14.08 1.11 -3.96
CA ILE A 241 -15.29 0.42 -4.44
C ILE A 241 -15.89 1.15 -5.65
N ALA A 242 -16.04 2.47 -5.55
CA ALA A 242 -16.69 3.27 -6.60
C ALA A 242 -15.90 3.30 -7.92
N SER A 243 -14.58 3.12 -7.87
CA SER A 243 -13.72 3.03 -9.05
C SER A 243 -13.65 1.62 -9.65
N GLY A 244 -14.31 0.63 -9.04
CA GLY A 244 -14.32 -0.75 -9.51
C GLY A 244 -13.03 -1.53 -9.21
N MET A 245 -12.19 -1.03 -8.31
CA MET A 245 -10.99 -1.76 -7.84
C MET A 245 -11.36 -2.81 -6.77
N LEU A 246 -12.40 -2.55 -5.99
CA LEU A 246 -12.89 -3.43 -4.92
C LEU A 246 -14.34 -3.86 -5.19
#